data_AF-B5RP38-F1
#
_entry.id   AF-B5RP38-F1
#
_cell.length_a   1.000
_cell.length_b   1.000
_cell.length_c   1.000
_cell.angle_alpha   90.00
_cell.angle_beta   90.00
_cell.angle_gamma   90.00
#
_symmetry.space_group_name_H-M   'P 1'
#
loop_
_entity.id
_entity.type
_entity.pdbx_description
1 polymer ?
#
loop_
_entity_poly.entity_id
_entity_poly.type
_entity_poly.pdbx_seq_one_letter_code
_entity_poly.pdbx_strand_id
1 'polypeptide(L)'
;MYKYLKHILIYSLILIYSCADKVHEGKGLALTTNSQQTYKTKNFNTIIHRFNKYAELAREAIKKHKSGKDIRKDFDEIQTYVENYDKLISWIEKNPDKKKELDKDWTEAYNWLEKRRSKNASEKTLIKYISDGIDCGINLSCQDTKKQYGTKENQIDLFFVQNLRDIFLAHSDPEEIFITFKTLDISGLKDKF
;
A
#
# COMPACT_ATOMS: atom_id res chain seq x y z
N MET A 1 -47.23 31.80 3.24
CA MET A 1 -46.67 31.02 2.11
C MET A 1 -45.14 31.07 1.98
N TYR A 2 -44.41 31.95 2.67
CA TYR A 2 -42.94 32.04 2.54
C TYR A 2 -42.14 30.91 3.25
N LYS A 3 -42.70 30.30 4.30
CA LYS A 3 -42.03 29.22 5.07
C LYS A 3 -41.78 27.95 4.25
N TYR A 4 -42.72 27.58 3.39
CA TYR A 4 -42.61 26.38 2.55
C TYR A 4 -41.77 26.64 1.29
N LEU A 5 -41.74 27.89 0.80
CA LEU A 5 -40.94 28.28 -0.36
C LEU A 5 -39.43 28.05 -0.13
N LYS A 6 -38.95 28.34 1.09
CA LYS A 6 -37.54 28.11 1.47
C LYS A 6 -37.18 26.63 1.51
N HIS A 7 -38.11 25.77 1.96
CA HIS A 7 -37.88 24.33 2.01
C HIS A 7 -37.91 23.73 0.60
N ILE A 8 -38.85 24.15 -0.25
CA ILE A 8 -38.93 23.74 -1.65
C ILE A 8 -37.64 24.12 -2.39
N LEU A 9 -37.14 25.34 -2.24
CA LEU A 9 -35.87 25.79 -2.86
C LEU A 9 -34.66 24.95 -2.40
N ILE A 10 -34.59 24.59 -1.12
CA ILE A 10 -33.49 23.76 -0.59
C ILE A 10 -33.57 22.33 -1.14
N TYR A 11 -34.76 21.72 -1.21
CA TYR A 11 -34.92 20.39 -1.78
C TYR A 11 -34.68 20.37 -3.30
N SER A 12 -35.06 21.43 -4.02
CA SER A 12 -34.73 21.58 -5.45
C SER A 12 -33.21 21.69 -5.67
N LEU A 13 -32.49 22.43 -4.82
CA LEU A 13 -31.03 22.52 -4.89
C LEU A 13 -30.34 21.18 -4.59
N ILE A 14 -30.82 20.42 -3.60
CA ILE A 14 -30.28 19.10 -3.26
C ILE A 14 -30.54 18.08 -4.37
N LEU A 15 -31.70 18.13 -5.03
CA LEU A 15 -32.03 17.28 -6.19
C LEU A 15 -31.20 17.62 -7.43
N ILE A 16 -30.92 18.91 -7.68
CA ILE A 16 -30.01 19.32 -8.76
C ILE A 16 -28.58 18.85 -8.45
N TYR A 17 -28.12 18.96 -7.20
CA TYR A 17 -26.77 18.54 -6.80
C TYR A 17 -26.59 17.01 -6.78
N SER A 18 -27.64 16.24 -6.50
CA SER A 18 -27.59 14.77 -6.52
C SER A 18 -27.76 14.15 -7.92
N CYS A 19 -28.30 14.91 -8.88
CA CYS A 19 -28.38 14.52 -10.28
C CYS A 19 -27.22 15.05 -11.16
N ALA A 20 -26.33 15.90 -10.63
CA ALA A 20 -25.21 16.47 -11.38
C ALA A 20 -23.99 15.55 -11.56
N ASP A 21 -23.99 14.33 -10.99
CA ASP A 21 -22.84 13.41 -11.09
C ASP A 21 -22.96 12.36 -12.20
N LYS A 22 -23.89 12.54 -13.14
CA LYS A 22 -23.97 11.70 -14.34
C LYS A 22 -24.21 12.50 -15.62
N VAL A 23 -23.11 12.58 -16.39
CA VAL A 23 -23.01 12.72 -17.86
C VAL A 23 -23.01 14.16 -18.41
N HIS A 24 -21.83 14.67 -18.79
CA HIS A 24 -21.44 14.82 -20.21
C HIS A 24 -20.00 15.33 -20.41
N GLU A 25 -19.36 14.79 -21.44
CA GLU A 25 -18.14 15.26 -22.09
C GLU A 25 -18.20 16.75 -22.46
N GLY A 26 -17.02 17.40 -22.47
CA GLY A 26 -16.77 18.49 -23.41
C GLY A 26 -16.25 19.78 -22.79
N LYS A 27 -14.93 19.96 -22.89
CA LYS A 27 -14.16 21.21 -22.83
C LYS A 27 -13.97 21.85 -21.45
N GLY A 28 -12.90 21.42 -20.78
CA GLY A 28 -12.27 22.14 -19.69
C GLY A 28 -10.75 22.02 -19.81
N LEU A 29 -10.07 23.16 -19.82
CA LEU A 29 -8.62 23.29 -19.77
C LEU A 29 -7.99 22.39 -18.69
N ALA A 30 -6.92 21.68 -19.06
CA ALA A 30 -5.82 21.24 -18.22
C ALA A 30 -6.17 20.78 -16.78
N LEU A 31 -6.84 19.64 -16.66
CA LEU A 31 -6.93 18.90 -15.39
C LEU A 31 -6.84 17.40 -15.65
N THR A 32 -5.73 16.92 -16.24
CA THR A 32 -5.66 15.53 -16.73
C THR A 32 -4.34 14.81 -16.51
N THR A 33 -3.47 15.28 -15.61
CA THR A 33 -2.24 14.56 -15.26
C THR A 33 -2.34 13.84 -13.91
N ASN A 34 -2.91 14.46 -12.87
CA ASN A 34 -2.86 13.87 -11.53
C ASN A 34 -3.84 12.70 -11.29
N SER A 35 -5.08 12.74 -11.80
CA SER A 35 -6.07 11.67 -11.54
C SER A 35 -5.78 10.38 -12.33
N GLN A 36 -5.36 10.51 -13.60
CA GLN A 36 -4.97 9.37 -14.45
C GLN A 36 -3.67 8.71 -13.96
N GLN A 37 -2.70 9.49 -13.47
CA GLN A 37 -1.46 8.95 -12.91
C GLN A 37 -1.70 8.24 -11.58
N THR A 38 -2.67 8.71 -10.77
CA THR A 38 -3.09 8.05 -9.52
C THR A 38 -3.73 6.69 -9.77
N TYR A 39 -4.51 6.54 -10.86
CA TYR A 39 -5.09 5.25 -11.23
C TYR A 39 -4.06 4.27 -11.80
N LYS A 40 -3.10 4.77 -12.60
CA LYS A 40 -2.04 3.96 -13.25
C LYS A 40 -0.98 3.39 -12.30
N THR A 41 -0.88 3.88 -11.06
CA THR A 41 0.09 3.36 -10.07
C THR A 41 -0.57 3.04 -8.74
N LYS A 42 -1.85 2.64 -8.78
CA LYS A 42 -2.67 2.43 -7.57
C LYS A 42 -2.09 1.33 -6.67
N ASN A 43 -1.54 0.28 -7.27
CA ASN A 43 -0.96 -0.85 -6.59
C ASN A 43 0.33 -0.38 -5.88
N PHE A 44 1.28 0.15 -6.63
CA PHE A 44 2.52 0.68 -6.08
C PHE A 44 2.30 1.68 -4.93
N ASN A 45 1.38 2.64 -5.09
CA ASN A 45 1.10 3.64 -4.05
C ASN A 45 0.56 3.01 -2.75
N THR A 46 -0.27 1.96 -2.86
CA THR A 46 -0.80 1.24 -1.70
C THR A 46 0.33 0.60 -0.89
N ILE A 47 1.29 -0.01 -1.58
CA ILE A 47 2.40 -0.70 -0.94
C ILE A 47 3.41 0.27 -0.35
N ILE A 48 3.85 1.27 -1.11
CA ILE A 48 4.79 2.28 -0.61
C ILE A 48 4.22 3.00 0.60
N HIS A 49 2.91 3.29 0.62
CA HIS A 49 2.30 3.88 1.80
C HIS A 49 2.50 3.03 3.07
N ARG A 50 2.50 1.69 2.95
CA ARG A 50 2.78 0.80 4.08
C ARG A 50 4.25 0.64 4.39
N PHE A 51 5.11 0.63 3.37
CA PHE A 51 6.55 0.60 3.59
C PHE A 51 7.02 1.88 4.29
N ASN A 52 6.42 3.02 3.96
CA ASN A 52 6.62 4.28 4.66
C ASN A 52 6.27 4.16 6.14
N LYS A 53 5.14 3.54 6.50
CA LYS A 53 4.75 3.30 7.90
C LYS A 53 5.79 2.43 8.63
N TYR A 54 6.27 1.35 8.00
CA TYR A 54 7.28 0.50 8.62
C TYR A 54 8.63 1.21 8.75
N ALA A 55 9.04 1.96 7.73
CA ALA A 55 10.24 2.81 7.77
C ALA A 55 10.14 3.89 8.85
N GLU A 56 8.97 4.48 9.09
CA GLU A 56 8.73 5.42 10.20
C GLU A 56 8.94 4.75 11.56
N LEU A 57 8.40 3.54 11.76
CA LEU A 57 8.61 2.76 12.98
C LEU A 57 10.09 2.43 13.19
N ALA A 58 10.78 2.04 12.12
CA ALA A 58 12.22 1.78 12.12
C ALA A 58 13.04 3.03 12.47
N ARG A 59 12.71 4.19 11.88
CA ARG A 59 13.35 5.49 12.20
C ARG A 59 13.15 5.89 13.66
N GLU A 60 11.95 5.69 14.21
CA GLU A 60 11.69 5.94 15.62
C GLU A 60 12.46 4.97 16.53
N ALA A 61 12.61 3.70 16.15
CA ALA A 61 13.45 2.74 16.87
C ALA A 61 14.93 3.16 16.86
N ILE A 62 15.46 3.58 15.71
CA ILE A 62 16.81 4.12 15.57
C ILE A 62 17.02 5.33 16.49
N LYS A 63 16.05 6.25 16.54
CA LYS A 63 16.10 7.45 17.39
C LYS A 63 16.10 7.10 18.88
N LYS A 64 15.29 6.13 19.30
CA LYS A 64 15.27 5.63 20.69
C LYS A 64 16.59 4.95 21.06
N HIS A 65 17.18 4.20 20.14
CA HIS A 65 18.49 3.59 20.32
C HIS A 65 19.60 4.61 20.49
N LYS A 66 19.72 5.56 19.55
CA LYS A 66 20.73 6.62 19.59
C LYS A 66 20.62 7.51 20.84
N SER A 67 19.42 7.63 21.42
CA SER A 67 19.18 8.38 22.67
C SER A 67 19.35 7.55 23.95
N GLY A 68 19.72 6.26 23.84
CA GLY A 68 19.87 5.36 24.98
C GLY A 68 18.57 4.94 25.66
N LYS A 69 17.40 5.28 25.08
CA LYS A 69 16.07 4.94 25.63
C LYS A 69 15.66 3.49 25.39
N ASP A 70 16.20 2.86 24.34
CA ASP A 70 15.93 1.46 23.97
C ASP A 70 17.17 0.85 23.31
N ILE A 71 17.83 -0.11 23.95
CA ILE A 71 19.02 -0.76 23.37
C ILE A 71 18.57 -1.96 22.52
N ARG A 72 18.72 -1.82 21.20
CA ARG A 72 18.33 -2.76 20.16
C ARG A 72 19.56 -3.55 19.74
N LYS A 73 19.45 -4.88 19.71
CA LYS A 73 20.53 -5.75 19.21
C LYS A 73 20.61 -5.77 17.68
N ASP A 74 19.48 -5.49 17.04
CA ASP A 74 19.26 -5.44 15.60
C ASP A 74 19.42 -4.02 15.03
N PHE A 75 20.10 -3.12 15.75
CA PHE A 75 20.22 -1.71 15.38
C PHE A 75 20.83 -1.51 13.98
N ASP A 76 21.94 -2.18 13.68
CA ASP A 76 22.63 -2.06 12.38
C ASP A 76 21.77 -2.57 11.22
N GLU A 77 21.00 -3.64 11.45
CA GLU A 77 20.04 -4.16 10.46
C GLU A 77 18.91 -3.15 10.19
N ILE A 78 18.31 -2.61 11.25
CA ILE A 78 17.24 -1.60 11.14
C ILE A 78 17.76 -0.36 10.42
N GLN A 79 18.99 0.08 10.73
CA GLN A 79 19.60 1.22 10.06
C GLN A 79 19.84 0.95 8.58
N THR A 80 20.42 -0.21 8.24
CA THR A 80 20.66 -0.63 6.85
C THR A 80 19.37 -0.68 6.04
N TYR A 81 18.30 -1.26 6.62
CA TYR A 81 16.98 -1.31 6.01
C TYR A 81 16.48 0.10 5.65
N VAL A 82 16.51 1.04 6.61
CA VAL A 82 16.00 2.41 6.39
C VAL A 82 16.82 3.13 5.32
N GLU A 83 18.15 3.01 5.36
CA GLU A 83 19.04 3.65 4.38
C GLU A 83 18.78 3.14 2.96
N ASN A 84 18.67 1.83 2.78
CA ASN A 84 18.45 1.23 1.45
C ASN A 84 17.01 1.47 0.96
N TYR A 85 16.03 1.49 1.85
CA TYR A 85 14.67 1.92 1.52
C TYR A 85 14.64 3.36 1.01
N ASP A 86 15.29 4.29 1.71
CA ASP A 86 15.30 5.71 1.35
C ASP A 86 15.98 5.95 -0.01
N LYS A 87 17.08 5.21 -0.29
CA LYS A 87 17.74 5.23 -1.61
C LYS A 87 16.79 4.76 -2.72
N LEU A 88 16.09 3.65 -2.52
CA LEU A 88 15.13 3.14 -3.50
C LEU A 88 14.01 4.14 -3.76
N ILE A 89 13.37 4.67 -2.72
CA ILE A 89 12.25 5.61 -2.89
C ILE A 89 12.71 6.85 -3.65
N SER A 90 13.86 7.43 -3.26
CA SER A 90 14.42 8.59 -3.97
C SER A 90 14.72 8.28 -5.44
N TRP A 91 15.20 7.06 -5.74
CA TRP A 91 15.46 6.62 -7.10
C TRP A 91 14.17 6.40 -7.89
N ILE A 92 13.15 5.74 -7.33
CA ILE A 92 11.87 5.51 -8.01
C ILE A 92 11.14 6.84 -8.29
N GLU A 93 11.18 7.80 -7.38
CA GLU A 93 10.56 9.12 -7.59
C GLU A 93 11.18 9.87 -8.76
N LYS A 94 12.49 9.70 -8.99
CA LYS A 94 13.21 10.23 -10.15
C LYS A 94 12.98 9.44 -11.44
N ASN A 95 12.44 8.21 -11.33
CA ASN A 95 12.25 7.28 -12.44
C ASN A 95 10.76 6.85 -12.58
N PRO A 96 9.85 7.75 -13.01
CA PRO A 96 8.41 7.49 -13.04
C PRO A 96 8.01 6.33 -13.97
N ASP A 97 8.79 6.00 -14.99
CA ASP A 97 8.54 4.84 -15.84
C ASP A 97 8.85 3.52 -15.14
N LYS A 98 9.88 3.50 -14.27
CA LYS A 98 10.18 2.36 -13.41
C LYS A 98 9.08 2.12 -12.38
N LYS A 99 8.47 3.18 -11.86
CA LYS A 99 7.26 3.09 -11.02
C LYS A 99 6.11 2.37 -11.73
N LYS A 100 5.86 2.68 -13.01
CA LYS A 100 4.81 2.02 -13.82
C LYS A 100 5.17 0.58 -14.15
N GLU A 101 6.44 0.32 -14.43
CA GLU A 101 6.97 -1.02 -14.69
C GLU A 101 6.69 -1.93 -13.47
N LEU A 102 7.04 -1.47 -12.27
CA LEU A 102 6.79 -2.23 -11.04
C LEU A 102 5.30 -2.46 -10.75
N ASP A 103 4.46 -1.43 -10.98
CA ASP A 103 3.01 -1.56 -10.80
C ASP A 103 2.42 -2.66 -11.71
N LYS A 104 2.92 -2.74 -12.94
CA LYS A 104 2.55 -3.78 -13.90
C LYS A 104 3.04 -5.15 -13.44
N ASP A 105 4.29 -5.28 -13.04
CA ASP A 105 4.86 -6.57 -12.63
C ASP A 105 4.17 -7.15 -11.39
N TRP A 106 3.71 -6.28 -10.47
CA TRP A 106 2.98 -6.71 -9.29
C TRP A 106 1.49 -6.99 -9.52
N THR A 107 0.96 -6.73 -10.72
CA THR A 107 -0.47 -6.90 -11.02
C THR A 107 -0.96 -8.32 -10.70
N GLU A 108 -0.16 -9.35 -10.96
CA GLU A 108 -0.56 -10.73 -10.63
C GLU A 108 -0.71 -10.94 -9.12
N ALA A 109 0.28 -10.51 -8.33
CA ALA A 109 0.23 -10.59 -6.87
C ALA A 109 -1.03 -9.90 -6.31
N TYR A 110 -1.36 -8.73 -6.86
CA TYR A 110 -2.55 -7.97 -6.50
C TYR A 110 -3.85 -8.71 -6.80
N ASN A 111 -3.95 -9.33 -7.97
CA ASN A 111 -5.13 -10.09 -8.34
C ASN A 111 -5.35 -11.28 -7.40
N TRP A 112 -4.28 -11.93 -6.94
CA TRP A 112 -4.37 -12.99 -5.94
C TRP A 112 -4.81 -12.47 -4.56
N LEU A 113 -4.22 -11.36 -4.11
CA LEU A 113 -4.62 -10.73 -2.84
C LEU A 113 -6.08 -10.26 -2.87
N GLU A 114 -6.56 -9.71 -3.98
CA GLU A 114 -7.95 -9.27 -4.17
C GLU A 114 -8.92 -10.46 -4.21
N LYS A 115 -8.55 -11.53 -4.90
CA LYS A 115 -9.32 -12.78 -4.88
C LYS A 115 -9.44 -13.35 -3.47
N ARG A 116 -8.39 -13.26 -2.67
CA ARG A 116 -8.41 -13.74 -1.28
C ARG A 116 -9.25 -12.84 -0.38
N ARG A 117 -9.03 -11.51 -0.46
CA ARG A 117 -9.83 -10.51 0.24
C ARG A 117 -11.32 -10.72 -0.01
N SER A 118 -11.73 -10.86 -1.27
CA SER A 118 -13.15 -11.00 -1.62
C SER A 118 -13.82 -12.25 -1.03
N LYS A 119 -13.06 -13.31 -0.74
CA LYS A 119 -13.58 -14.51 -0.05
C LYS A 119 -13.66 -14.37 1.47
N ASN A 120 -12.67 -13.71 2.10
CA ASN A 120 -12.46 -13.78 3.55
C ASN A 120 -12.73 -12.46 4.30
N ALA A 121 -12.79 -11.35 3.58
CA ALA A 121 -12.96 -10.00 4.12
C ALA A 121 -13.56 -9.08 3.05
N SER A 122 -14.69 -9.49 2.48
CA SER A 122 -15.34 -8.79 1.35
C SER A 122 -15.77 -7.37 1.72
N GLU A 123 -16.01 -7.12 3.01
CA GLU A 123 -16.33 -5.83 3.61
C GLU A 123 -15.15 -4.87 3.68
N LYS A 124 -13.90 -5.37 3.59
CA LYS A 124 -12.68 -4.53 3.65
C LYS A 124 -12.25 -4.11 2.25
N THR A 125 -11.67 -2.92 2.13
CA THR A 125 -10.90 -2.56 0.93
C THR A 125 -9.61 -3.37 0.85
N LEU A 126 -9.06 -3.58 -0.34
CA LEU A 126 -7.77 -4.28 -0.50
C LEU A 126 -6.65 -3.64 0.30
N ILE A 127 -6.60 -2.32 0.30
CA ILE A 127 -5.65 -1.55 1.11
C ILE A 127 -5.80 -1.93 2.57
N LYS A 128 -7.02 -1.86 3.14
CA LYS A 128 -7.27 -2.21 4.54
C LYS A 128 -6.94 -3.68 4.83
N TYR A 129 -7.27 -4.59 3.93
CA TYR A 129 -6.99 -6.02 4.07
C TYR A 129 -5.49 -6.32 4.14
N ILE A 130 -4.69 -5.75 3.22
CA ILE A 130 -3.22 -5.86 3.25
C ILE A 130 -2.66 -5.24 4.53
N SER A 131 -3.20 -4.08 4.92
CA SER A 131 -2.76 -3.37 6.14
C SER A 131 -2.99 -4.21 7.39
N ASP A 132 -4.17 -4.80 7.50
CA ASP A 132 -4.52 -5.64 8.65
C ASP A 132 -3.66 -6.89 8.66
N GLY A 133 -3.35 -7.46 7.49
CA GLY A 133 -2.38 -8.55 7.36
C GLY A 133 -1.01 -8.16 7.93
N ILE A 134 -0.44 -7.05 7.51
CA ILE A 134 0.88 -6.59 7.99
C ILE A 134 0.85 -6.30 9.49
N ASP A 135 -0.12 -5.50 9.97
CA ASP A 135 -0.22 -5.14 11.39
C ASP A 135 -0.42 -6.39 12.27
N CYS A 136 -1.12 -7.40 11.75
CA CYS A 136 -1.32 -8.70 12.39
C CYS A 136 -0.05 -9.57 12.42
N GLY A 137 0.83 -9.48 11.40
CA GLY A 137 2.13 -10.16 11.41
C GLY A 137 3.07 -9.63 12.49
N ILE A 138 3.03 -8.32 12.73
CA ILE A 138 3.84 -7.64 13.76
C ILE A 138 3.29 -7.92 15.17
N ASN A 139 1.98 -8.04 15.33
CA ASN A 139 1.33 -8.19 16.63
C ASN A 139 1.02 -9.65 16.97
N LEU A 140 1.76 -10.21 17.94
CA LEU A 140 1.58 -11.55 18.48
C LEU A 140 0.17 -11.81 19.05
N SER A 141 -0.61 -10.77 19.38
CA SER A 141 -1.98 -10.93 19.88
C SER A 141 -3.01 -11.16 18.77
N CYS A 142 -2.61 -11.14 17.49
CA CYS A 142 -3.52 -11.32 16.38
C CYS A 142 -3.97 -12.79 16.28
N GLN A 143 -5.26 -13.06 16.55
CA GLN A 143 -5.84 -14.39 16.43
C GLN A 143 -6.33 -14.66 15.00
N ASP A 144 -6.07 -15.86 14.50
CA ASP A 144 -6.54 -16.45 13.22
C ASP A 144 -5.97 -15.85 11.90
N THR A 145 -4.64 -15.64 11.85
CA THR A 145 -3.91 -15.28 10.61
C THR A 145 -4.10 -16.28 9.46
N LYS A 146 -4.28 -17.57 9.78
CA LYS A 146 -4.31 -18.71 8.85
C LYS A 146 -5.63 -18.93 8.13
N LYS A 147 -6.68 -18.19 8.48
CA LYS A 147 -7.93 -18.20 7.71
C LYS A 147 -8.13 -16.88 6.98
N GLN A 148 -7.68 -15.78 7.58
CA GLN A 148 -7.93 -14.47 7.01
C GLN A 148 -6.84 -14.03 6.03
N TYR A 149 -5.55 -14.29 6.26
CA TYR A 149 -4.44 -13.68 5.50
C TYR A 149 -3.50 -14.67 4.79
N GLY A 150 -3.67 -15.97 4.98
CA GLY A 150 -2.98 -17.06 4.28
C GLY A 150 -3.57 -18.39 4.71
N THR A 151 -3.14 -19.54 4.16
CA THR A 151 -3.68 -20.88 4.57
C THR A 151 -2.90 -21.54 5.70
N LYS A 152 -1.57 -21.35 5.73
CA LYS A 152 -0.68 -21.93 6.74
C LYS A 152 -0.15 -20.91 7.73
N GLU A 153 -0.04 -19.67 7.28
CA GLU A 153 0.64 -18.54 7.92
C GLU A 153 0.17 -17.24 7.26
N ASN A 154 0.61 -16.09 7.77
CA ASN A 154 0.25 -14.80 7.21
C ASN A 154 1.06 -14.52 5.93
N GLN A 155 0.53 -14.92 4.78
CA GLN A 155 1.21 -14.74 3.50
C GLN A 155 1.33 -13.29 3.05
N ILE A 156 0.50 -12.40 3.60
CA ILE A 156 0.64 -10.95 3.38
C ILE A 156 1.91 -10.45 4.09
N ASP A 157 2.13 -10.89 5.33
CA ASP A 157 3.35 -10.56 6.09
C ASP A 157 4.61 -11.14 5.42
N LEU A 158 4.57 -12.39 4.98
CA LEU A 158 5.71 -13.00 4.25
C LEU A 158 6.04 -12.25 2.98
N PHE A 159 5.01 -12.00 2.16
CA PHE A 159 5.21 -11.37 0.86
C PHE A 159 5.68 -9.92 0.98
N PHE A 160 5.11 -9.16 1.91
CA PHE A 160 5.51 -7.78 2.14
C PHE A 160 6.67 -7.72 3.13
N VAL A 161 6.45 -7.95 4.41
CA VAL A 161 7.44 -7.65 5.44
C VAL A 161 8.75 -8.45 5.30
N GLN A 162 8.67 -9.78 5.16
CA GLN A 162 9.88 -10.62 5.18
C GLN A 162 10.71 -10.46 3.92
N ASN A 163 10.11 -10.63 2.74
CA ASN A 163 10.81 -10.44 1.46
C ASN A 163 11.45 -9.06 1.36
N LEU A 164 10.77 -8.00 1.83
CA LEU A 164 11.34 -6.65 1.80
C LEU A 164 12.54 -6.52 2.72
N ARG A 165 12.41 -6.99 3.96
CA ARG A 165 13.50 -6.94 4.93
C ARG A 165 14.73 -7.62 4.32
N ASP A 166 14.54 -8.81 3.76
CA ASP A 166 15.64 -9.58 3.18
C ASP A 166 16.26 -8.85 1.97
N ILE A 167 15.44 -8.27 1.09
CA ILE A 167 15.93 -7.49 -0.07
C ILE A 167 16.75 -6.28 0.38
N PHE A 168 16.23 -5.48 1.32
CA PHE A 168 16.90 -4.26 1.77
C PHE A 168 18.11 -4.51 2.66
N LEU A 169 18.23 -5.71 3.24
CA LEU A 169 19.45 -6.13 3.94
C LEU A 169 20.49 -6.70 2.97
N ALA A 170 20.07 -7.37 1.90
CA ALA A 170 20.96 -8.00 0.92
C ALA A 170 21.52 -7.02 -0.13
N HIS A 171 20.77 -5.97 -0.46
CA HIS A 171 21.11 -5.04 -1.54
C HIS A 171 21.09 -3.59 -1.07
N SER A 172 22.02 -2.79 -1.60
CA SER A 172 22.10 -1.34 -1.34
C SER A 172 22.01 -0.47 -2.59
N ASP A 173 22.13 -1.07 -3.77
CA ASP A 173 21.92 -0.40 -5.05
C ASP A 173 20.41 -0.38 -5.40
N PRO A 174 19.82 0.80 -5.69
CA PRO A 174 18.41 0.92 -6.03
C PRO A 174 17.95 0.14 -7.26
N GLU A 175 18.81 -0.01 -8.28
CA GLU A 175 18.48 -0.71 -9.51
C GLU A 175 18.48 -2.22 -9.28
N GLU A 176 19.44 -2.74 -8.51
CA GLU A 176 19.42 -4.15 -8.05
C GLU A 176 18.17 -4.45 -7.23
N ILE A 177 17.85 -3.62 -6.23
CA ILE A 177 16.64 -3.75 -5.41
C ILE A 177 15.39 -3.76 -6.29
N PHE A 178 15.33 -2.86 -7.28
CA PHE A 178 14.23 -2.79 -8.23
C PHE A 178 14.10 -4.07 -9.06
N ILE A 179 15.20 -4.59 -9.60
CA ILE A 179 15.21 -5.85 -10.36
C ILE A 179 14.70 -7.00 -9.48
N THR A 180 15.17 -7.09 -8.25
CA THR A 180 14.73 -8.13 -7.31
C THR A 180 13.23 -8.04 -7.02
N PHE A 181 12.66 -6.82 -6.92
CA PHE A 181 11.21 -6.67 -6.76
C PHE A 181 10.39 -7.18 -7.93
N LYS A 182 10.90 -7.09 -9.16
CA LYS A 182 10.21 -7.61 -10.35
C LYS A 182 10.18 -9.13 -10.37
N THR A 183 11.18 -9.77 -9.79
CA THR A 183 11.35 -11.23 -9.79
C THR A 183 10.92 -11.87 -8.48
N LEU A 184 10.21 -11.14 -7.62
CA LEU A 184 9.70 -11.67 -6.35
C LEU A 184 8.86 -12.93 -6.59
N ASP A 185 9.17 -13.99 -5.85
CA ASP A 185 8.35 -15.19 -5.89
C ASP A 185 7.00 -14.94 -5.20
N ILE A 186 5.95 -14.97 -5.99
CA ILE A 186 4.56 -14.84 -5.53
C ILE A 186 3.86 -16.19 -5.36
N SER A 187 4.58 -17.31 -5.46
CA SER A 187 4.02 -18.67 -5.33
C SER A 187 3.21 -18.84 -4.04
N GLY A 188 3.68 -18.26 -2.94
CA GLY A 188 2.98 -18.24 -1.65
C GLY A 188 1.62 -17.53 -1.68
N LEU A 189 1.38 -16.61 -2.62
CA LEU A 189 0.09 -15.96 -2.83
C LEU A 189 -0.86 -16.78 -3.72
N LYS A 190 -0.33 -17.75 -4.49
CA LYS A 190 -1.10 -18.59 -5.43
C LYS A 190 -1.68 -19.85 -4.77
N ASP A 191 -1.58 -19.98 -3.46
CA ASP A 191 -2.08 -21.15 -2.77
C ASP A 191 -3.59 -21.37 -3.01
N LYS A 192 -3.99 -22.65 -3.04
CA LYS A 192 -5.40 -23.01 -3.16
C LYS A 192 -6.06 -22.73 -1.81
N PHE A 193 -6.60 -21.53 -1.71
CA PHE A 193 -7.50 -21.07 -0.64
C PHE A 193 -8.90 -21.63 -0.82
#